data_AF-A0A7S1H5Y6-F1
#
_entry.id   AF-A0A7S1H5Y6-F1
#
_cell.length_a   1.000
_cell.length_b   1.000
_cell.length_c   1.000
_cell.angle_alpha   90.00
_cell.angle_beta   90.00
_cell.angle_gamma   90.00
#
_symmetry.space_group_name_H-M   'P 1'
#
loop_
_entity.id
_entity.type
_entity.pdbx_description
1 polymer ?
#
loop_
_entity_poly.entity_id
_entity_poly.type
_entity_poly.pdbx_seq_one_letter_code
_entity_poly.pdbx_strand_id
1 'polypeptide(L)'
;QKHPHLLEGCWGDNSTASLKQCAGQIGCQRSHLKAIERAMREEWPYVAIFEDDFAWQSWVDPSKVGEMVSRLMNKYKDWDVIGLSLRIFETEAAGTLDMACQGNARCRVSRVLHAQAPGGYILRNTIYKQIFVQVHHRF
;
A
#
# COMPACT_ATOMS: atom_id res chain seq x y z
N GLN A 1 7.90 -24.57 8.75
CA GLN A 1 8.03 -25.25 7.43
C GLN A 1 8.61 -24.25 6.44
N LYS A 2 9.67 -24.61 5.70
CA LYS A 2 10.17 -23.79 4.59
C LYS A 2 9.33 -24.16 3.37
N HIS A 3 8.77 -23.16 2.67
CA HIS A 3 7.93 -23.34 1.49
C HIS A 3 8.80 -23.06 0.25
N PRO A 4 9.55 -24.05 -0.28
CA PRO A 4 10.53 -23.83 -1.34
C PRO A 4 9.92 -23.31 -2.65
N HIS A 5 8.65 -23.62 -2.93
CA HIS A 5 7.92 -23.09 -4.09
C HIS A 5 7.71 -21.57 -4.03
N LEU A 6 7.77 -20.93 -2.85
CA LEU A 6 7.70 -19.48 -2.73
C LEU A 6 8.92 -18.76 -3.34
N LEU A 7 10.00 -19.50 -3.54
CA LEU A 7 11.22 -19.03 -4.18
C LEU A 7 11.25 -19.35 -5.69
N GLU A 8 10.25 -20.08 -6.22
CA GLU A 8 10.12 -20.33 -7.65
C GLU A 8 9.72 -19.02 -8.35
N GLY A 9 10.54 -18.57 -9.31
CA GLY A 9 10.36 -17.29 -9.99
C GLY A 9 11.07 -16.10 -9.34
N CYS A 10 11.99 -16.34 -8.41
CA CYS A 10 13.02 -15.37 -8.04
C CYS A 10 13.92 -15.08 -9.25
N TRP A 11 13.59 -14.05 -10.02
CA TRP A 11 14.32 -13.65 -11.21
C TRP A 11 15.69 -13.06 -10.83
N GLY A 12 16.72 -13.91 -10.83
CA GLY A 12 18.13 -13.52 -10.69
C GLY A 12 19.00 -14.68 -10.20
N ASP A 13 20.20 -14.79 -10.79
CA ASP A 13 21.35 -15.62 -10.39
C ASP A 13 21.26 -16.21 -8.96
N ASN A 14 21.53 -17.52 -8.82
CA ASN A 14 21.65 -18.31 -7.57
C ASN A 14 22.62 -17.75 -6.49
N SER A 15 23.16 -16.55 -6.69
CA SER A 15 23.81 -15.74 -5.67
C SER A 15 23.04 -15.72 -4.35
N THR A 16 23.78 -15.73 -3.24
CA THR A 16 23.21 -15.62 -1.90
C THR A 16 22.49 -14.28 -1.67
N ALA A 17 22.79 -13.26 -2.47
CA ALA A 17 22.16 -11.95 -2.42
C ALA A 17 20.73 -11.98 -2.98
N SER A 18 20.50 -12.60 -4.14
CA SER A 18 19.16 -12.71 -4.75
C SER A 18 18.21 -13.51 -3.86
N LEU A 19 18.70 -14.61 -3.26
CA LEU A 19 17.93 -15.44 -2.34
C LEU A 19 17.52 -14.69 -1.07
N LYS A 20 18.42 -13.88 -0.51
CA LYS A 20 18.10 -13.02 0.65
C LYS A 20 17.06 -11.96 0.29
N GLN A 21 17.20 -11.33 -0.86
CA GLN A 21 16.24 -10.31 -1.34
C GLN A 21 14.85 -10.91 -1.53
N CYS A 22 14.76 -12.09 -2.15
CA CYS A 22 13.51 -12.82 -2.30
C CYS A 22 12.87 -13.22 -0.96
N ALA A 23 13.65 -13.77 -0.04
CA ALA A 23 13.16 -14.09 1.29
C ALA A 23 12.60 -12.86 2.03
N GLY A 24 13.26 -11.70 1.87
CA GLY A 24 12.78 -10.42 2.40
C GLY A 24 11.44 -10.00 1.79
N GLN A 25 11.31 -10.06 0.46
CA GLN A 25 10.05 -9.72 -0.24
C GLN A 25 8.89 -10.63 0.18
N ILE A 26 9.14 -11.94 0.30
CA ILE A 26 8.15 -12.91 0.80
C ILE A 26 7.76 -12.59 2.24
N GLY A 27 8.73 -12.27 3.09
CA GLY A 27 8.49 -11.90 4.49
C GLY A 27 7.60 -10.66 4.62
N CYS A 28 7.87 -9.62 3.83
CA CYS A 28 7.06 -8.42 3.73
C CYS A 28 5.61 -8.75 3.31
N GLN A 29 5.44 -9.49 2.20
CA GLN A 29 4.11 -9.89 1.70
C GLN A 29 3.30 -10.67 2.74
N ARG A 30 3.92 -11.65 3.42
CA ARG A 30 3.24 -12.43 4.48
C ARG A 30 2.82 -11.56 5.66
N SER A 31 3.64 -10.60 6.06
CA SER A 31 3.33 -9.69 7.16
C SER A 31 2.11 -8.81 6.83
N HIS A 32 2.04 -8.31 5.60
CA HIS A 32 0.89 -7.54 5.12
C HIS A 32 -0.37 -8.40 5.03
N LEU A 33 -0.26 -9.64 4.52
CA LEU A 33 -1.39 -10.58 4.50
C LEU A 33 -1.90 -10.91 5.90
N LYS A 34 -1.02 -11.01 6.91
CA LYS A 34 -1.44 -11.21 8.31
C LYS A 34 -2.17 -10.00 8.88
N ALA A 35 -1.75 -8.78 8.53
CA ALA A 35 -2.49 -7.56 8.89
C ALA A 35 -3.89 -7.55 8.23
N ILE A 36 -3.99 -7.93 6.96
CA ILE A 36 -5.26 -8.05 6.22
C ILE A 36 -6.15 -9.16 6.83
N GLU A 37 -5.59 -10.33 7.14
CA GLU A 37 -6.32 -11.44 7.76
C GLU A 37 -6.94 -11.01 9.10
N ARG A 38 -6.19 -10.26 9.91
CA ARG A 38 -6.71 -9.67 11.14
C ARG A 38 -7.85 -8.70 10.84
N ALA A 39 -7.67 -7.74 9.93
CA ALA A 39 -8.72 -6.79 9.57
C ALA A 39 -10.00 -7.48 9.02
N MET A 40 -9.85 -8.61 8.32
CA MET A 40 -10.97 -9.45 7.89
C MET A 40 -11.70 -10.09 9.06
N ARG A 41 -10.98 -10.69 10.00
CA ARG A 41 -11.57 -11.34 11.18
C ARG A 41 -12.29 -10.35 12.09
N GLU A 42 -11.73 -9.15 12.27
CA GLU A 42 -12.31 -8.10 13.10
C GLU A 42 -13.33 -7.21 12.33
N GLU A 43 -13.61 -7.52 11.06
CA GLU A 43 -14.58 -6.83 10.21
C GLU A 43 -14.35 -5.30 10.07
N TRP A 44 -13.10 -4.86 10.08
CA TRP A 44 -12.78 -3.42 10.01
C TRP A 44 -13.16 -2.82 8.64
N PRO A 45 -13.88 -1.69 8.57
CA PRO A 45 -14.27 -1.12 7.27
C PRO A 45 -13.05 -0.68 6.44
N TYR A 46 -11.97 -0.30 7.12
CA TYR A 46 -10.71 0.16 6.55
C TYR A 46 -9.53 -0.36 7.37
N VAL A 47 -8.39 -0.58 6.72
CA VAL A 47 -7.12 -0.88 7.39
C VAL A 47 -6.01 -0.02 6.80
N ALA A 48 -5.20 0.58 7.66
CA ALA A 48 -3.96 1.24 7.28
C ALA A 48 -2.79 0.33 7.65
N ILE A 49 -1.90 0.06 6.70
CA ILE A 49 -0.73 -0.80 6.87
C ILE A 49 0.51 0.06 6.62
N PHE A 50 1.46 0.00 7.55
CA PHE A 50 2.75 0.70 7.47
C PHE A 50 3.87 -0.30 7.74
N GLU A 51 4.99 -0.13 7.03
CA GLU A 51 6.26 -0.77 7.38
C GLU A 51 6.85 -0.12 8.64
N ASP A 52 7.73 -0.83 9.33
CA ASP A 52 8.39 -0.35 10.55
C ASP A 52 9.36 0.80 10.29
N ASP A 53 9.89 0.91 9.08
CA ASP A 53 10.75 1.99 8.60
C ASP A 53 9.99 3.19 7.99
N PHE A 54 8.66 3.20 8.07
CA PHE A 54 7.86 4.30 7.56
C PHE A 54 8.15 5.60 8.33
N ALA A 55 8.53 6.64 7.58
CA ALA A 55 8.68 7.98 8.11
C ALA A 55 8.11 9.02 7.12
N TRP A 56 7.44 10.04 7.67
CA TRP A 56 7.06 11.20 6.88
C TRP A 56 8.30 11.95 6.41
N GLN A 57 8.30 12.34 5.13
CA GLN A 57 9.32 13.24 4.62
C GLN A 57 9.22 14.59 5.32
N SER A 58 10.34 15.31 5.47
CA SER A 58 10.39 16.59 6.21
C SER A 58 9.46 17.68 5.68
N TRP A 59 9.04 17.58 4.42
CA TRP A 59 8.11 18.51 3.77
C TRP A 59 6.63 18.11 3.93
N VAL A 60 6.34 16.94 4.50
CA VAL A 60 4.97 16.51 4.80
C VAL A 60 4.59 17.06 6.17
N ASP A 61 3.44 17.73 6.23
CA ASP A 61 2.79 18.10 7.49
C ASP A 61 1.85 16.95 7.92
N PRO A 62 2.21 16.16 8.96
CA PRO A 62 1.40 15.01 9.37
C PRO A 62 0.01 15.41 9.84
N SER A 63 -0.17 16.64 10.35
CA SER A 63 -1.47 17.14 10.82
C SER A 63 -2.49 17.26 9.70
N LYS A 64 -2.03 17.46 8.45
CA LYS A 64 -2.89 17.58 7.26
C LYS A 64 -3.23 16.23 6.62
N VAL A 65 -2.49 15.17 6.92
CA VAL A 65 -2.67 13.85 6.28
C VAL A 65 -4.06 13.29 6.56
N GLY A 66 -4.53 13.36 7.81
CA GLY A 66 -5.87 12.89 8.17
C GLY A 66 -6.97 13.65 7.41
N GLU A 67 -6.82 14.96 7.27
CA GLU A 67 -7.75 15.79 6.50
C GLU A 67 -7.71 15.45 5.01
N MET A 68 -6.51 15.30 4.42
CA MET A 68 -6.34 14.90 3.02
C MET A 68 -7.03 13.56 2.73
N VAL A 69 -6.78 12.56 3.57
CA VAL A 69 -7.39 11.22 3.45
C VAL A 69 -8.90 11.31 3.56
N SER A 70 -9.43 12.01 4.58
CA SER A 70 -10.87 12.18 4.78
C SER A 70 -11.53 12.87 3.58
N ARG A 71 -10.95 13.96 3.07
CA ARG A 71 -11.48 14.66 1.88
C ARG A 71 -11.40 13.81 0.63
N LEU A 72 -10.34 13.02 0.46
CA LEU A 72 -10.21 12.09 -0.67
C LEU A 72 -11.30 11.02 -0.62
N MET A 73 -11.47 10.33 0.52
CA MET A 73 -12.51 9.31 0.73
C MET A 73 -13.92 9.88 0.57
N ASN A 74 -14.10 11.15 0.89
CA ASN A 74 -15.39 11.83 0.72
C ASN A 74 -15.68 12.23 -0.72
N LYS A 75 -14.68 12.72 -1.45
CA LYS A 75 -14.84 13.18 -2.83
C LYS A 75 -14.90 12.03 -3.84
N TYR A 76 -14.03 11.03 -3.68
CA TYR A 76 -13.96 9.86 -4.55
C TYR A 76 -14.54 8.70 -3.75
N LYS A 77 -15.70 8.15 -4.14
CA LYS A 77 -16.38 7.07 -3.39
C LYS A 77 -15.96 5.67 -3.86
N ASP A 78 -15.39 5.59 -5.04
CA ASP A 78 -15.00 4.39 -5.76
C ASP A 78 -13.52 3.99 -5.56
N TRP A 79 -12.81 4.63 -4.64
CA TRP A 79 -11.42 4.28 -4.32
C TRP A 79 -11.32 2.88 -3.70
N ASP A 80 -10.26 2.13 -4.05
CA ASP A 80 -9.93 0.83 -3.44
C ASP A 80 -8.75 0.93 -2.46
N VAL A 81 -7.71 1.65 -2.89
CA VAL A 81 -6.45 1.80 -2.18
C VAL A 81 -6.06 3.28 -2.13
N ILE A 82 -5.63 3.76 -0.98
CA ILE A 82 -5.01 5.08 -0.83
C ILE A 82 -3.53 4.85 -0.50
N GLY A 83 -2.64 5.26 -1.41
CA GLY A 83 -1.20 5.22 -1.19
C GLY A 83 -0.71 6.38 -0.32
N LEU A 84 0.05 6.08 0.73
CA LEU A 84 0.72 7.09 1.58
C LEU A 84 2.22 7.13 1.34
N SER A 85 2.82 5.97 1.09
CA SER A 85 4.19 5.81 0.58
C SER A 85 4.18 4.63 -0.39
N LEU A 86 4.29 4.95 -1.68
CA LEU A 86 4.33 3.98 -2.76
C LEU A 86 5.53 4.28 -3.67
N ARG A 87 6.09 3.23 -4.25
CA ARG A 87 6.91 3.39 -5.44
C ARG A 87 5.99 3.42 -6.64
N ILE A 88 5.69 4.63 -7.11
CA ILE A 88 4.78 4.89 -8.22
C ILE A 88 5.55 4.78 -9.54
N PHE A 89 5.02 4.00 -10.49
CA PHE A 89 5.56 3.89 -11.85
C PHE A 89 4.71 4.67 -12.86
N GLU A 90 3.39 4.69 -12.66
CA GLU A 90 2.47 5.31 -13.61
C GLU A 90 1.23 5.87 -12.90
N THR A 91 0.82 7.07 -13.32
CA THR A 91 -0.36 7.76 -12.80
C THR A 91 -1.07 8.56 -13.88
N GLU A 92 -2.36 8.78 -13.67
CA GLU A 92 -3.16 9.76 -14.41
C GLU A 92 -3.75 10.81 -13.46
N ALA A 93 -4.02 12.01 -13.97
CA ALA A 93 -4.63 13.07 -13.19
C ALA A 93 -6.11 12.73 -12.90
N ALA A 94 -6.50 12.73 -11.63
CA ALA A 94 -7.88 12.49 -11.20
C ALA A 94 -8.60 13.76 -10.71
N GLY A 95 -7.84 14.81 -10.39
CA GLY A 95 -8.39 16.13 -10.04
C GLY A 95 -7.65 16.80 -8.88
N THR A 96 -8.40 17.54 -8.07
CA THR A 96 -7.86 18.24 -6.90
C THR A 96 -8.77 18.12 -5.68
N LEU A 97 -8.23 18.22 -4.47
CA LEU A 97 -9.00 18.38 -3.24
C LEU A 97 -9.25 19.85 -2.93
N ASP A 98 -10.30 20.11 -2.15
CA ASP A 98 -10.65 21.43 -1.65
C ASP A 98 -9.84 21.85 -0.42
N MET A 99 -8.52 21.69 -0.50
CA MET A 99 -7.60 22.09 0.56
C MET A 99 -6.21 22.41 -0.02
N ALA A 100 -5.44 23.19 0.71
CA ALA A 100 -4.09 23.59 0.32
C ALA A 100 -3.04 22.55 0.77
N CYS A 101 -2.21 22.09 -0.16
CA CYS A 101 -1.11 21.15 0.11
C CYS A 101 0.24 21.87 0.24
N GLN A 102 0.59 22.69 -0.74
CA GLN A 102 1.84 23.45 -0.78
C GLN A 102 1.52 24.91 -1.10
N GLY A 103 1.81 25.82 -0.15
CA GLY A 103 1.39 27.22 -0.25
C GLY A 103 -0.13 27.34 -0.41
N ASN A 104 -0.56 28.11 -1.40
CA ASN A 104 -1.98 28.30 -1.74
C ASN A 104 -2.49 27.31 -2.81
N ALA A 105 -1.64 26.39 -3.29
CA ALA A 105 -2.03 25.44 -4.32
C ALA A 105 -2.90 24.30 -3.76
N ARG A 106 -3.98 23.98 -4.47
CA ARG A 106 -4.86 22.86 -4.14
C ARG A 106 -4.11 21.54 -4.25
N CYS A 107 -4.39 20.61 -3.35
CA CYS A 107 -3.85 19.25 -3.42
C CYS A 107 -4.26 18.57 -4.71
N ARG A 108 -3.29 18.08 -5.49
CA ARG A 108 -3.56 17.26 -6.67
C ARG A 108 -3.89 15.84 -6.23
N VAL A 109 -4.81 15.21 -6.95
CA VAL A 109 -5.15 13.80 -6.79
C VAL A 109 -4.82 13.10 -8.09
N SER A 110 -4.08 12.02 -7.97
CA SER A 110 -3.72 11.17 -9.09
C SER A 110 -4.26 9.77 -8.87
N ARG A 111 -4.81 9.16 -9.91
CA ARG A 111 -5.09 7.72 -9.91
C ARG A 111 -3.80 6.99 -10.21
N VAL A 112 -3.46 6.04 -9.36
CA VAL A 112 -2.27 5.20 -9.53
C VAL A 112 -2.65 4.04 -10.44
N LEU A 113 -1.95 3.91 -11.57
CA LEU A 113 -2.15 2.81 -12.52
C LEU A 113 -1.21 1.66 -12.20
N HIS A 114 0.06 1.99 -11.94
CA HIS A 114 1.09 1.02 -11.57
C HIS A 114 1.92 1.52 -10.40
N ALA A 115 1.99 0.71 -9.35
CA ALA A 115 2.85 0.95 -8.19
C ALA A 115 3.25 -0.35 -7.50
N GLN A 116 4.30 -0.28 -6.70
CA GLN A 116 4.66 -1.27 -5.70
C GLN A 116 4.54 -0.60 -4.33
N ALA A 117 4.19 -1.36 -3.28
CA ALA A 117 3.93 -0.77 -1.95
C ALA A 117 5.06 -1.05 -0.94
N PRO A 118 6.13 -0.22 -0.92
CA PRO A 118 7.05 -0.16 0.20
C PRO A 118 6.73 1.10 1.03
N GLY A 119 6.17 0.92 2.22
CA GLY A 119 6.05 1.99 3.21
C GLY A 119 4.67 2.10 3.84
N GLY A 120 3.63 2.54 3.11
CA GLY A 120 2.34 2.80 3.75
C GLY A 120 1.15 2.97 2.82
N TYR A 121 0.01 2.38 3.17
CA TYR A 121 -1.22 2.46 2.38
C TYR A 121 -2.48 2.15 3.22
N ILE A 122 -3.64 2.50 2.68
CA ILE A 122 -4.96 2.25 3.27
C ILE A 122 -5.79 1.42 2.29
N LEU A 123 -6.46 0.37 2.78
CA LEU A 123 -7.36 -0.47 2.02
C LEU A 123 -8.79 -0.34 2.55
N ARG A 124 -9.79 -0.38 1.65
CA ARG A 124 -11.19 -0.63 2.01
C ARG A 124 -11.51 -2.13 2.06
N ASN A 125 -12.53 -2.49 2.84
CA ASN A 125 -12.93 -3.89 3.01
C ASN A 125 -13.31 -4.65 1.75
N THR A 126 -13.84 -3.96 0.74
CA THR A 126 -14.19 -4.59 -0.53
C THR A 126 -12.96 -5.06 -1.31
N ILE A 127 -11.80 -4.41 -1.16
CA ILE A 127 -10.57 -4.79 -1.88
C ILE A 127 -9.69 -5.74 -1.08
N TYR A 128 -9.52 -5.54 0.24
CA TYR A 128 -8.57 -6.38 0.98
C TYR A 128 -9.03 -7.85 1.07
N LYS A 129 -10.35 -8.10 1.03
CA LYS A 129 -10.91 -9.45 0.90
C LYS A 129 -10.52 -10.12 -0.43
N GLN A 130 -10.55 -9.35 -1.53
CA GLN A 130 -10.16 -9.84 -2.86
C GLN A 130 -8.66 -10.14 -2.91
N ILE A 131 -7.83 -9.22 -2.39
CA ILE A 131 -6.38 -9.40 -2.29
C ILE A 131 -6.05 -10.67 -1.50
N PHE A 132 -6.70 -10.86 -0.33
CA PHE A 132 -6.47 -12.05 0.49
C PHE A 132 -6.79 -13.33 -0.29
N VAL A 133 -7.95 -13.44 -0.94
CA VAL A 133 -8.33 -14.63 -1.73
C VAL A 133 -7.35 -14.89 -2.89
N GLN A 134 -6.94 -13.83 -3.60
CA GLN A 134 -6.05 -13.94 -4.77
C GLN A 134 -4.59 -14.25 -4.43
N VAL A 135 -4.15 -13.93 -3.22
CA VAL A 135 -2.74 -13.99 -2.86
C VAL A 135 -2.48 -15.08 -1.81
N HIS A 136 -3.42 -15.33 -0.89
CA HIS A 136 -3.22 -16.30 0.20
C HIS A 136 -2.97 -17.72 -0.31
N HIS A 137 -3.62 -18.16 -1.40
CA HIS A 137 -3.39 -19.50 -1.95
C HIS A 137 -1.99 -19.72 -2.54
N ARG A 138 -1.21 -18.65 -2.68
CA ARG A 138 0.17 -18.72 -3.15
C ARG A 138 1.17 -19.00 -2.03
N PHE A 139 0.71 -19.12 -0.77
CA PHE A 139 1.50 -19.36 0.44
C PHE A 139 1.04 -20.61 1.20
#